data_AF-A0A6I6DW90-F1
#
_entry.id   AF-A0A6I6DW90-F1
#
_cell.length_a   1.000
_cell.length_b   1.000
_cell.length_c   1.000
_cell.angle_alpha   90.00
_cell.angle_beta   90.00
_cell.angle_gamma   90.00
#
_symmetry.space_group_name_H-M   'P 1'
#
loop_
_entity.id
_entity.type
_entity.pdbx_description
1 polymer ?
#
loop_
_entity_poly.entity_id
_entity_poly.type
_entity_poly.pdbx_seq_one_letter_code
_entity_poly.pdbx_strand_id
1 'polypeptide(L)'
;MLIATKGDIVRAALRKIGVASDATLTDVEPQSMQDGVDDLETMMAEWYQDGKGIITGYEFTDPDNPPAEGDDHGMRSSAVSAVIHNLACRIAPDYGMEATAKVITTARNGKELLVKNTALSRAKRAPYPNRMPIGSGNSFATLNGWHFFPGEQKDADPATSSDEGNG
;
A
#
# COMPACT_ATOMS: atom_id res chain seq x y z
N MET A 1 -13.55 19.36 -4.28
CA MET A 1 -14.23 18.06 -4.32
C MET A 1 -13.45 17.13 -3.41
N LEU A 2 -13.98 16.81 -2.23
CA LEU A 2 -13.41 15.76 -1.38
C LEU A 2 -13.78 14.44 -2.05
N ILE A 3 -12.77 13.73 -2.57
CA ILE A 3 -12.93 12.33 -2.95
C ILE A 3 -12.87 11.59 -1.62
N ALA A 4 -14.02 11.08 -1.18
CA ALA A 4 -14.19 10.42 0.11
C ALA A 4 -14.57 8.95 -0.04
N THR A 5 -15.36 8.64 -1.08
CA THR A 5 -15.92 7.30 -1.31
C THR A 5 -15.18 6.54 -2.40
N LYS A 6 -15.29 5.21 -2.39
CA LYS A 6 -14.80 4.32 -3.45
C LYS A 6 -15.42 4.68 -4.80
N GLY A 7 -16.73 4.97 -4.84
CA GLY A 7 -17.44 5.40 -6.04
C GLY A 7 -16.90 6.70 -6.63
N ASP A 8 -16.47 7.67 -5.81
CA ASP A 8 -15.87 8.92 -6.30
C ASP A 8 -14.54 8.70 -7.00
N ILE A 9 -13.74 7.72 -6.56
CA ILE A 9 -12.49 7.33 -7.21
C ILE A 9 -12.78 6.75 -8.60
N VAL A 10 -13.75 5.83 -8.69
CA VAL A 10 -14.15 5.20 -9.95
C VAL A 10 -14.69 6.24 -10.92
N ARG A 11 -15.59 7.14 -10.49
CA ARG A 11 -16.08 8.25 -11.31
C ARG A 11 -14.94 9.15 -11.78
N ALA A 12 -13.96 9.44 -10.92
CA ALA A 12 -12.80 10.22 -11.31
C ALA A 12 -11.92 9.50 -12.35
N ALA A 13 -11.76 8.18 -12.24
CA ALA A 13 -11.02 7.36 -13.21
C ALA A 13 -11.74 7.33 -14.57
N LEU A 14 -13.06 7.12 -14.58
CA LEU A 14 -13.91 7.17 -15.78
C LEU A 14 -13.84 8.53 -16.49
N ARG A 15 -13.72 9.63 -15.73
CA ARG A 15 -13.48 10.97 -16.31
C ARG A 15 -12.11 11.11 -16.97
N LYS A 16 -11.09 10.42 -16.46
CA LYS A 16 -9.71 10.50 -16.99
C LYS A 16 -9.53 9.74 -18.30
N ILE A 17 -10.27 8.65 -18.51
CA ILE A 17 -10.24 7.88 -19.76
C ILE A 17 -11.08 8.52 -20.87
N GLY A 18 -11.88 9.55 -20.55
CA GLY A 18 -12.72 10.24 -21.53
C GLY A 18 -14.11 9.62 -21.75
N VAL A 19 -14.46 8.54 -21.04
CA VAL A 19 -15.84 8.00 -20.99
C VAL A 19 -16.79 9.01 -20.37
N ALA A 20 -16.36 9.65 -19.29
CA ALA A 20 -17.10 10.74 -18.67
C ALA A 20 -16.46 12.09 -19.04
N SER A 21 -16.83 12.65 -20.19
CA SER A 21 -16.60 14.08 -20.46
C SER A 21 -17.57 14.93 -19.62
N ASP A 22 -17.15 16.14 -19.24
CA ASP A 22 -17.88 17.13 -18.38
C ASP A 22 -19.34 17.44 -18.81
N ALA A 23 -19.80 16.91 -19.95
CA ALA A 23 -21.09 17.21 -20.57
C ALA A 23 -22.15 16.08 -20.45
N THR A 24 -21.80 14.82 -20.18
CA THR A 24 -22.73 13.68 -20.32
C THR A 24 -22.54 12.60 -19.25
N LEU A 25 -22.65 12.98 -17.98
CA LEU A 25 -22.71 12.03 -16.85
C LEU A 25 -23.98 11.13 -16.85
N THR A 26 -24.59 10.89 -18.01
CA THR A 26 -25.88 10.22 -18.21
C THR A 26 -25.76 8.76 -18.64
N ASP A 27 -24.60 8.33 -19.12
CA ASP A 27 -24.46 7.05 -19.86
C ASP A 27 -23.53 6.04 -19.16
N VAL A 28 -23.14 6.26 -17.89
CA VAL A 28 -22.46 5.22 -17.11
C VAL A 28 -23.53 4.33 -16.50
N GLU A 29 -23.62 3.10 -16.99
CA GLU A 29 -24.55 2.11 -16.46
C GLU A 29 -24.21 1.80 -14.99
N PRO A 30 -25.21 1.68 -14.09
CA PRO A 30 -24.95 1.39 -12.68
C PRO A 30 -24.12 0.12 -12.45
N GLN A 31 -24.23 -0.87 -13.34
CA GLN A 31 -23.41 -2.08 -13.28
C GLN A 31 -21.93 -1.79 -13.53
N SER A 32 -21.61 -0.89 -14.47
CA SER A 32 -20.24 -0.48 -14.81
C SER A 32 -19.55 0.26 -13.64
N MET A 33 -20.33 0.95 -12.80
CA MET A 33 -19.82 1.54 -11.56
C MET A 33 -19.44 0.48 -10.53
N GLN A 34 -20.28 -0.54 -10.35
CA GLN A 34 -20.02 -1.64 -9.43
C GLN A 34 -18.82 -2.47 -9.88
N ASP A 35 -18.76 -2.83 -11.17
CA ASP A 35 -17.60 -3.53 -11.75
C ASP A 35 -16.30 -2.72 -11.56
N GLY A 36 -16.37 -1.39 -11.73
CA GLY A 36 -15.24 -0.51 -11.49
C GLY A 36 -14.79 -0.44 -10.02
N VAL A 37 -15.71 -0.63 -9.06
CA VAL A 37 -15.37 -0.75 -7.64
C VAL A 37 -14.69 -2.09 -7.35
N ASP A 38 -15.17 -3.18 -7.96
CA ASP A 38 -14.56 -4.51 -7.83
C ASP A 38 -13.15 -4.55 -8.43
N ASP A 39 -12.94 -3.87 -9.56
CA ASP A 39 -11.62 -3.69 -10.17
C ASP A 39 -10.68 -2.84 -9.31
N LEU A 40 -11.22 -1.80 -8.68
CA LEU A 40 -10.49 -0.99 -7.72
C LEU A 40 -10.04 -1.87 -6.54
N GLU A 41 -10.95 -2.65 -5.96
CA GLU A 41 -10.64 -3.56 -4.86
C GLU A 41 -9.56 -4.58 -5.24
N THR A 42 -9.73 -5.21 -6.40
CA THR A 42 -8.76 -6.18 -6.92
C THR A 42 -7.38 -5.53 -7.15
N MET A 43 -7.33 -4.31 -7.67
CA MET A 43 -6.09 -3.57 -7.85
C MET A 43 -5.42 -3.22 -6.51
N MET A 44 -6.20 -2.80 -5.53
CA MET A 44 -5.68 -2.45 -4.20
C MET A 44 -5.19 -3.68 -3.45
N ALA A 45 -5.86 -4.83 -3.59
CA ALA A 45 -5.44 -6.10 -3.03
C ALA A 45 -4.12 -6.57 -3.64
N GLU A 46 -3.99 -6.51 -4.98
CA GLU A 46 -2.75 -6.83 -5.70
C GLU A 46 -1.59 -5.96 -5.22
N TRP A 47 -1.85 -4.66 -5.06
CA TRP A 47 -0.83 -3.72 -4.60
C TRP A 47 -0.45 -3.95 -3.16
N TYR A 48 -1.38 -4.28 -2.27
CA TYR A 48 -1.08 -4.46 -0.85
C TYR A 48 -0.31 -5.76 -0.58
N GLN A 49 -0.61 -6.83 -1.33
CA GLN A 49 0.03 -8.15 -1.22
C GLN A 49 0.19 -8.59 0.24
N ASP A 50 -0.92 -8.62 1.00
CA ASP A 50 -0.98 -8.96 2.43
C ASP A 50 0.03 -8.19 3.30
N GLY A 51 0.27 -6.92 2.96
CA GLY A 51 1.19 -6.02 3.67
C GLY A 51 2.64 -6.07 3.21
N LYS A 52 2.97 -6.88 2.21
CA LYS A 52 4.32 -6.95 1.60
C LYS A 52 4.48 -6.03 0.39
N GLY A 53 3.39 -5.55 -0.18
CA GLY A 53 3.38 -4.67 -1.34
C GLY A 53 3.41 -3.18 -0.99
N ILE A 54 2.66 -2.35 -1.69
CA ILE A 54 2.54 -0.91 -1.52
C ILE A 54 1.52 -0.59 -0.42
N ILE A 55 1.90 0.25 0.55
CA ILE A 55 1.01 0.67 1.64
C ILE A 55 0.36 2.00 1.27
N THR A 56 -0.94 1.96 0.97
CA THR A 56 -1.76 3.14 0.61
C THR A 56 -2.66 3.61 1.75
N GLY A 57 -2.93 2.74 2.72
CA GLY A 57 -3.92 2.95 3.79
C GLY A 57 -5.36 2.76 3.32
N TYR A 58 -5.56 1.98 2.26
CA TYR A 58 -6.88 1.64 1.75
C TYR A 58 -7.63 0.70 2.69
N GLU A 59 -8.92 0.95 2.87
CA GLU A 59 -9.82 0.14 3.69
C GLU A 59 -10.59 -0.84 2.79
N PHE A 60 -10.24 -2.12 2.93
CA PHE A 60 -10.91 -3.21 2.24
C PHE A 60 -12.29 -3.44 2.84
N THR A 61 -13.28 -3.73 2.00
CA THR A 61 -14.60 -4.13 2.50
C THR A 61 -14.52 -5.52 3.16
N ASP A 62 -15.38 -5.76 4.16
CA ASP A 62 -15.51 -7.05 4.82
C ASP A 62 -15.79 -8.18 3.82
N PRO A 63 -15.22 -9.38 4.01
CA PRO A 63 -15.38 -10.50 3.07
C PRO A 63 -16.83 -10.99 2.92
N ASP A 64 -17.69 -10.67 3.90
CA ASP A 64 -19.10 -11.06 3.91
C ASP A 64 -20.03 -10.04 3.23
N ASN A 65 -19.50 -8.87 2.85
CA ASN A 65 -20.27 -7.80 2.22
C ASN A 65 -19.61 -7.35 0.90
N PRO A 66 -20.34 -7.25 -0.22
CA PRO A 66 -19.76 -6.74 -1.45
C PRO A 66 -19.34 -5.26 -1.28
N PRO A 67 -18.24 -4.83 -1.91
CA PRO A 67 -17.78 -3.45 -1.81
C PRO A 67 -18.80 -2.51 -2.44
N ALA A 68 -19.30 -1.54 -1.67
CA ALA A 68 -20.31 -0.61 -2.16
C ALA A 68 -19.67 0.70 -2.65
N GLU A 69 -20.30 1.35 -3.62
CA GLU A 69 -19.86 2.66 -4.11
C GLU A 69 -19.77 3.73 -3.01
N GLY A 70 -20.63 3.62 -1.99
CA GLY A 70 -20.73 4.56 -0.87
C GLY A 70 -19.71 4.33 0.24
N ASP A 71 -18.94 3.24 0.19
CA ASP A 71 -17.97 2.92 1.23
C ASP A 71 -16.81 3.91 1.20
N ASP A 72 -16.31 4.27 2.37
CA ASP A 72 -15.13 5.10 2.52
C ASP A 72 -13.88 4.32 2.10
N HIS A 73 -12.91 5.00 1.49
CA HIS A 73 -11.70 4.34 1.00
C HIS A 73 -10.53 4.34 1.99
N GLY A 74 -10.58 5.12 3.08
CA GLY A 74 -9.53 5.19 4.12
C GLY A 74 -8.17 5.80 3.72
N MET A 75 -7.89 5.96 2.42
CA MET A 75 -6.59 6.41 1.91
C MET A 75 -6.21 7.86 2.24
N ARG A 76 -4.90 8.11 2.29
CA ARG A 76 -4.32 9.46 2.37
C ARG A 76 -4.58 10.25 1.08
N SER A 77 -4.77 11.56 1.20
CA SER A 77 -4.99 12.47 0.06
C SER A 77 -3.91 12.41 -1.02
N SER A 78 -2.65 12.13 -0.64
CA SER A 78 -1.54 11.97 -1.58
C SER A 78 -1.61 10.70 -2.44
N ALA A 79 -2.30 9.66 -1.96
CA ALA A 79 -2.45 8.39 -2.68
C ALA A 79 -3.59 8.42 -3.70
N VAL A 80 -4.62 9.24 -3.46
CA VAL A 80 -5.83 9.32 -4.29
C VAL A 80 -5.50 9.57 -5.76
N SER A 81 -4.64 10.55 -6.04
CA SER A 81 -4.26 10.86 -7.43
C SER A 81 -3.57 9.68 -8.11
N ALA A 82 -2.67 8.97 -7.42
CA ALA A 82 -1.99 7.82 -7.99
C ALA A 82 -2.97 6.68 -8.30
N VAL A 83 -3.89 6.38 -7.37
CA VAL A 83 -4.88 5.31 -7.55
C VAL A 83 -5.82 5.62 -8.71
N ILE A 84 -6.34 6.85 -8.83
CA ILE A 84 -7.24 7.25 -9.93
C ILE A 84 -6.60 7.02 -11.31
N HIS A 85 -5.34 7.43 -11.49
CA HIS A 85 -4.68 7.31 -12.80
C HIS A 85 -4.32 5.86 -13.13
N ASN A 86 -3.99 5.04 -12.13
CA ASN A 86 -3.72 3.61 -12.35
C ASN A 86 -5.02 2.83 -12.61
N LEU A 87 -6.09 3.14 -11.88
CA LEU A 87 -7.41 2.55 -12.13
C LEU A 87 -7.91 2.91 -13.53
N ALA A 88 -7.76 4.17 -13.95
CA ALA A 88 -8.09 4.61 -15.31
C ALA A 88 -7.36 3.77 -16.38
N CYS A 89 -6.08 3.43 -16.16
CA CYS A 89 -5.35 2.57 -17.10
C CYS A 89 -5.86 1.12 -17.10
N ARG A 90 -6.36 0.63 -15.96
CA ARG A 90 -6.86 -0.74 -15.80
C ARG A 90 -8.21 -0.95 -16.48
N ILE A 91 -9.13 0.01 -16.32
CA ILE A 91 -10.50 -0.08 -16.85
C ILE A 91 -10.61 0.35 -18.32
N ALA A 92 -9.63 1.09 -18.86
CA ALA A 92 -9.69 1.58 -20.24
C ALA A 92 -9.90 0.46 -21.30
N PRO A 93 -9.20 -0.69 -21.21
CA PRO A 93 -9.39 -1.82 -22.13
C PRO A 93 -10.82 -2.39 -22.12
N ASP A 94 -11.53 -2.35 -21.00
CA ASP A 94 -12.89 -2.91 -20.90
C ASP A 94 -13.89 -2.11 -21.74
N TYR A 95 -13.62 -0.82 -21.95
CA TYR A 95 -14.37 0.05 -22.86
C TYR A 95 -13.79 0.08 -24.29
N GLY A 96 -12.81 -0.78 -24.60
CA GLY A 96 -12.17 -0.82 -25.92
C GLY A 96 -11.34 0.42 -26.24
N MET A 97 -10.88 1.17 -25.23
CA MET A 97 -10.05 2.36 -25.42
C MET A 97 -8.67 2.18 -24.82
N GLU A 98 -7.75 3.05 -25.26
CA GLU A 98 -6.41 3.14 -24.69
C GLU A 98 -6.28 4.38 -23.80
N ALA A 99 -5.62 4.24 -22.65
CA ALA A 99 -5.32 5.38 -21.80
C ALA A 99 -4.33 6.33 -22.49
N THR A 100 -4.60 7.64 -22.43
CA THR A 100 -3.70 8.64 -23.01
C THR A 100 -2.30 8.59 -22.37
N ALA A 101 -1.26 8.88 -23.16
CA ALA A 101 0.14 8.87 -22.71
C ALA A 101 0.38 9.71 -21.44
N LYS A 102 -0.38 10.81 -21.26
CA LYS A 102 -0.28 11.64 -20.05
C LYS A 102 -0.81 10.93 -18.80
N VAL A 103 -1.86 10.12 -18.93
CA VAL A 103 -2.43 9.35 -17.82
C VAL A 103 -1.48 8.22 -17.45
N ILE A 104 -0.94 7.50 -18.43
CA ILE A 104 0.03 6.42 -18.20
C ILE A 104 1.29 6.93 -17.47
N THR A 105 1.86 8.04 -17.94
CA THR A 105 3.06 8.63 -17.30
C THR A 105 2.77 9.11 -15.89
N THR A 106 1.59 9.70 -15.65
CA THR A 106 1.17 10.15 -14.32
C THR A 106 0.88 8.96 -13.40
N ALA A 107 0.28 7.90 -13.91
CA ALA A 107 0.03 6.65 -13.18
C ALA A 107 1.34 6.01 -12.71
N ARG A 108 2.34 5.92 -13.61
CA ARG A 108 3.68 5.41 -13.29
C ARG A 108 4.35 6.23 -12.18
N ASN A 109 4.43 7.55 -12.36
CA ASN A 109 5.06 8.44 -11.39
C ASN A 109 4.32 8.43 -10.05
N GLY A 110 2.98 8.37 -10.07
CA GLY A 110 2.16 8.27 -8.87
C GLY A 110 2.42 6.97 -8.09
N LYS A 111 2.47 5.83 -8.79
CA LYS A 111 2.78 4.53 -8.19
C LYS A 111 4.19 4.51 -7.59
N GLU A 112 5.17 5.10 -8.26
CA GLU A 112 6.54 5.22 -7.76
C GLU A 112 6.62 6.01 -6.44
N LEU A 113 5.87 7.11 -6.31
CA LEU A 113 5.81 7.88 -5.06
C LEU A 113 5.24 7.06 -3.90
N LEU A 114 4.24 6.22 -4.15
CA LEU A 114 3.67 5.33 -3.14
C LEU A 114 4.67 4.25 -2.70
N VAL A 115 5.36 3.64 -3.67
CA VAL A 115 6.44 2.68 -3.41
C VAL A 115 7.55 3.34 -2.59
N LYS A 116 7.96 4.56 -2.95
CA LYS A 116 9.00 5.31 -2.24
C LYS A 116 8.64 5.52 -0.77
N ASN A 117 7.42 5.94 -0.47
CA ASN A 117 6.97 6.13 0.92
C ASN A 117 6.95 4.82 1.71
N THR A 118 6.51 3.73 1.06
CA THR A 118 6.50 2.39 1.66
C THR A 118 7.93 1.89 1.91
N ALA A 119 8.82 2.06 0.94
CA ALA A 119 10.23 1.67 1.01
C ALA A 119 10.96 2.42 2.13
N LEU A 120 10.74 3.72 2.28
CA LEU A 120 11.31 4.51 3.38
C LEU A 120 10.85 4.00 4.75
N SER A 121 9.59 3.58 4.87
CA SER A 121 9.04 3.05 6.12
C SER A 121 9.59 1.66 6.47
N ARG A 122 9.93 0.87 5.44
CA ARG A 122 10.54 -0.47 5.57
C ARG A 122 12.06 -0.45 5.68
N ALA A 123 12.70 0.62 5.23
CA ALA A 123 14.14 0.82 5.33
C ALA A 123 14.53 1.11 6.79
N LYS A 124 14.51 0.06 7.61
CA LYS A 124 15.01 0.07 8.98
C LYS A 124 16.21 -0.85 9.04
N ARG A 125 17.26 -0.41 9.74
CA ARG A 125 18.40 -1.28 10.02
C ARG A 125 17.92 -2.38 10.95
N ALA A 126 18.24 -3.62 10.61
CA ALA A 126 18.08 -4.72 11.54
C ALA A 126 18.90 -4.41 12.81
N PRO A 127 18.43 -4.84 13.99
CA PRO A 127 19.22 -4.77 15.23
C PRO A 127 20.58 -5.44 15.07
N TYR A 128 21.51 -5.11 15.97
CA TYR A 128 22.81 -5.76 15.98
C TYR A 128 22.67 -7.27 16.26
N PRO A 129 23.56 -8.11 15.69
CA PRO A 129 23.55 -9.54 15.96
C PRO A 129 23.79 -9.83 17.45
N ASN A 130 23.25 -10.97 17.94
CA ASN A 130 23.47 -11.48 19.31
C ASN A 130 24.96 -11.74 19.68
N ARG A 131 25.92 -11.56 18.75
CA ARG A 131 27.39 -11.70 18.96
C ARG A 131 28.23 -10.42 18.72
N MET A 132 27.63 -9.24 18.52
CA MET A 132 28.28 -7.92 18.71
C MET A 132 28.44 -7.39 20.16
N PRO A 133 29.66 -7.22 20.69
CA PRO A 133 29.90 -6.73 22.06
C PRO A 133 29.51 -5.26 22.25
N ILE A 134 29.07 -4.89 23.45
CA ILE A 134 28.58 -3.54 23.81
C ILE A 134 29.66 -2.44 23.66
N GLY A 135 30.93 -2.80 23.81
CA GLY A 135 32.08 -1.89 23.77
C GLY A 135 32.28 -1.15 25.10
N SER A 136 33.54 -1.05 25.56
CA SER A 136 33.90 -0.41 26.83
C SER A 136 33.71 1.11 26.85
N GLY A 137 33.39 1.73 25.72
CA GLY A 137 33.06 3.15 25.60
C GLY A 137 31.58 3.49 25.84
N ASN A 138 30.71 2.50 26.05
CA ASN A 138 29.28 2.70 26.26
C ASN A 138 28.91 2.69 27.76
N SER A 139 29.31 3.74 28.49
CA SER A 139 29.03 3.88 29.93
C SER A 139 27.56 4.29 30.14
N PHE A 140 26.83 3.57 31.01
CA PHE A 140 25.37 3.71 31.33
C PHE A 140 24.35 2.98 30.43
N ALA A 141 24.75 1.99 29.63
CA ALA A 141 23.84 1.33 28.68
C ALA A 141 22.71 0.47 29.30
N THR A 142 22.89 -0.05 30.52
CA THR A 142 21.90 -0.90 31.21
C THR A 142 22.10 -0.74 32.72
N LEU A 143 21.31 0.08 33.41
CA LEU A 143 21.37 0.14 34.87
C LEU A 143 20.76 -1.18 35.41
N ASN A 144 21.59 -2.21 35.53
CA ASN A 144 21.33 -3.59 35.95
C ASN A 144 20.77 -4.55 34.88
N GLY A 145 21.66 -5.32 34.25
CA GLY A 145 21.30 -6.55 33.56
C GLY A 145 21.99 -6.72 32.22
N TRP A 146 22.97 -7.62 32.17
CA TRP A 146 23.84 -7.88 31.03
C TRP A 146 23.08 -8.40 29.82
N HIS A 147 22.72 -7.50 28.91
CA HIS A 147 22.36 -7.88 27.56
C HIS A 147 23.29 -7.20 26.58
N PHE A 148 24.24 -8.00 26.12
CA PHE A 148 24.74 -7.97 24.76
C PHE A 148 23.61 -7.52 23.82
N PHE A 149 23.77 -6.41 23.07
CA PHE A 149 22.69 -5.60 22.48
C PHE A 149 21.38 -6.38 22.29
N PRO A 150 20.24 -5.96 22.86
CA PRO A 150 19.00 -6.70 22.69
C PRO A 150 18.69 -6.79 21.20
N GLY A 151 19.03 -7.91 20.58
CA GLY A 151 18.40 -8.34 19.37
C GLY A 151 16.94 -8.51 19.74
N GLU A 152 16.05 -7.75 19.11
CA GLU A 152 14.64 -8.08 19.08
C GLU A 152 14.53 -9.50 18.50
N GLN A 153 14.56 -10.53 19.34
CA GLN A 153 14.41 -11.89 18.87
C GLN A 153 12.96 -12.08 18.47
N LYS A 154 12.72 -12.36 17.18
CA LYS A 154 11.56 -13.17 16.77
C LYS A 154 11.95 -14.53 16.17
N ASP A 155 13.20 -14.73 15.74
CA ASP A 155 13.68 -15.98 15.15
C ASP A 155 15.11 -16.32 15.61
N ALA A 156 15.32 -16.55 16.91
CA ALA A 156 16.54 -17.21 17.38
C ALA A 156 16.40 -18.72 17.12
N ASP A 157 17.27 -19.27 16.26
CA ASP A 157 17.32 -20.72 16.03
C ASP A 157 17.67 -21.45 17.36
N PRO A 158 16.77 -22.30 17.89
CA PRO A 158 16.90 -22.94 19.19
C PRO A 158 18.00 -24.02 19.26
N ALA A 159 18.66 -24.35 18.15
CA ALA A 159 19.59 -25.48 18.09
C ALA A 159 21.04 -25.17 18.49
N THR A 160 21.38 -23.90 18.78
CA THR A 160 22.76 -23.55 19.18
C THR A 160 22.85 -23.45 20.70
N SER A 161 23.50 -24.42 21.36
CA SER A 161 23.59 -24.49 22.82
C SER A 161 24.48 -23.39 23.40
N SER A 162 24.01 -22.82 24.52
CA SER A 162 24.54 -21.63 25.20
C SER A 162 25.87 -21.82 25.95
N ASP A 163 26.41 -23.03 25.97
CA ASP A 163 27.44 -23.45 26.91
C ASP A 163 28.22 -24.66 26.35
N GLU A 164 29.04 -24.43 25.33
CA GLU A 164 30.32 -25.15 25.28
C GLU A 164 31.34 -24.35 26.09
N GLY A 165 31.33 -24.55 27.41
CA GLY A 165 32.51 -24.38 28.26
C GLY A 165 32.36 -23.47 29.47
N ASN A 166 31.47 -23.82 30.38
CA ASN A 166 31.42 -23.35 31.77
C ASN A 166 32.81 -23.38 32.44
N GLY A 167 33.23 -22.22 32.94
CA GLY A 167 34.36 -22.00 33.85
C GLY A 167 34.05 -20.87 34.80
#